data_AF-A0A9E0NV01-F1
#
_entry.id   AF-A0A9E0NV01-F1
#
_cell.length_a   1.000
_cell.length_b   1.000
_cell.length_c   1.000
_cell.angle_alpha   90.00
_cell.angle_beta   90.00
_cell.angle_gamma   90.00
#
_symmetry.space_group_name_H-M   'P 1'
#
loop_
_entity.id
_entity.type
_entity.pdbx_description
1 polymer ?
#
loop_
_entity_poly.entity_id
_entity_poly.type
_entity_poly.pdbx_seq_one_letter_code
_entity_poly.pdbx_strand_id
1 'polypeptide(L)'
;MSDNTETSGMDQIFDRALEQNPHAAELLKAFRPVMTRQRQLVESLTLPALDYSAIDRDRLRAGVPILRQIPLFSPEDPLEKIALSLAEAVREGMPKLTQEMDRLSALIAGGKLRLKDSLEALPAGGDGATQPRANDLAFSPSNASFLWSLTARVLLERRGREAAQALGPFDWEKGYCPVCGEFPS
;
A
#
# COMPACT_ATOMS: atom_id res chain seq x y z
N MET A 1 -14.30 21.93 -3.30
CA MET A 1 -14.54 21.76 -4.74
C MET A 1 -13.26 21.22 -5.41
N SER A 2 -12.78 20.05 -4.98
CA SER A 2 -11.48 19.51 -5.44
C SER A 2 -11.57 18.06 -5.96
N ASP A 3 -12.70 17.37 -5.79
CA ASP A 3 -12.84 15.95 -6.18
C ASP A 3 -12.96 15.70 -7.70
N ASN A 4 -13.29 16.72 -8.50
CA ASN A 4 -13.61 16.52 -9.92
C ASN A 4 -12.39 16.50 -10.86
N THR A 5 -11.27 17.09 -10.44
CA THR A 5 -10.10 17.24 -11.32
C THR A 5 -9.18 16.02 -11.30
N GLU A 6 -9.06 15.33 -10.15
CA GLU A 6 -8.18 14.16 -10.01
C GLU A 6 -8.82 12.87 -10.53
N THR A 7 -10.13 12.72 -10.37
CA THR A 7 -10.91 11.65 -11.03
C THR A 7 -10.70 11.70 -12.54
N SER A 8 -10.71 12.91 -13.11
CA SER A 8 -10.45 13.15 -14.55
C SER A 8 -9.04 12.73 -14.99
N GLY A 9 -8.02 12.88 -14.12
CA GLY A 9 -6.64 12.48 -14.44
C GLY A 9 -6.43 10.97 -14.49
N MET A 10 -7.02 10.21 -13.56
CA MET A 10 -6.97 8.75 -13.59
C MET A 10 -7.80 8.18 -14.72
N ASP A 11 -8.97 8.76 -15.00
CA ASP A 11 -9.81 8.33 -16.11
C ASP A 11 -9.05 8.43 -17.44
N GLN A 12 -8.37 9.54 -17.70
CA GLN A 12 -7.55 9.73 -18.90
C GLN A 12 -6.40 8.71 -19.01
N ILE A 13 -5.75 8.34 -17.89
CA ILE A 13 -4.70 7.32 -17.89
C ILE A 13 -5.28 5.96 -18.29
N PHE A 14 -6.44 5.60 -17.75
CA PHE A 14 -7.11 4.33 -18.08
C PHE A 14 -7.60 4.30 -19.52
N ASP A 15 -8.21 5.38 -20.00
CA ASP A 15 -8.71 5.46 -21.38
C ASP A 15 -7.55 5.29 -22.37
N ARG A 16 -6.44 6.00 -22.14
CA ARG A 16 -5.21 5.82 -22.93
C ARG A 16 -4.65 4.40 -22.86
N ALA A 17 -4.63 3.79 -21.67
CA ALA A 17 -4.13 2.42 -21.51
C ALA A 17 -4.99 1.40 -22.26
N LEU A 18 -6.32 1.59 -22.27
CA LEU A 18 -7.27 0.78 -23.02
C LEU A 18 -7.09 0.91 -24.53
N GLU A 19 -6.90 2.15 -25.02
CA GLU A 19 -6.62 2.41 -26.44
C GLU A 19 -5.31 1.74 -26.89
N GLN A 20 -4.26 1.83 -26.06
CA GLN A 20 -2.94 1.26 -26.37
C GLN A 20 -2.88 -0.26 -26.21
N ASN A 21 -3.73 -0.84 -25.34
CA ASN A 21 -3.69 -2.28 -25.02
C ASN A 21 -5.09 -2.92 -25.07
N PRO A 22 -5.76 -3.01 -26.24
CA PRO A 22 -7.11 -3.54 -26.34
C PRO A 22 -7.23 -4.99 -25.87
N HIS A 23 -6.16 -5.78 -26.05
CA HIS A 23 -6.07 -7.18 -25.62
C HIS A 23 -6.09 -7.34 -24.09
N ALA A 24 -5.73 -6.29 -23.34
CA ALA A 24 -5.75 -6.27 -21.88
C ALA A 24 -6.99 -5.54 -21.32
N ALA A 25 -7.98 -5.20 -22.17
CA ALA A 25 -9.09 -4.33 -21.78
C ALA A 25 -9.87 -4.84 -20.57
N GLU A 26 -10.17 -6.14 -20.52
CA GLU A 26 -10.90 -6.73 -19.39
C GLU A 26 -10.09 -6.67 -18.08
N LEU A 27 -8.77 -6.85 -18.15
CA LEU A 27 -7.89 -6.71 -16.99
C LEU A 27 -7.85 -5.25 -16.51
N LEU A 28 -7.66 -4.31 -17.43
CA LEU A 28 -7.60 -2.88 -17.11
C LEU A 28 -8.91 -2.38 -16.49
N LYS A 29 -10.06 -2.79 -17.04
CA LYS A 29 -11.37 -2.49 -16.46
C LYS A 29 -11.53 -3.08 -15.06
N ALA A 30 -11.06 -4.31 -14.84
CA ALA A 30 -11.17 -4.97 -13.54
C ALA A 30 -10.33 -4.28 -12.44
N PHE A 31 -9.15 -3.74 -12.79
CA PHE A 31 -8.29 -3.04 -11.83
C PHE A 31 -8.62 -1.55 -11.69
N ARG A 32 -9.38 -0.95 -12.61
CA ARG A 32 -9.73 0.47 -12.61
C ARG A 32 -10.35 0.95 -11.29
N PRO A 33 -11.39 0.31 -10.73
CA PRO A 33 -11.96 0.75 -9.46
C PRO A 33 -10.94 0.69 -8.31
N VAL A 34 -10.11 -0.36 -8.28
CA VAL A 34 -9.09 -0.57 -7.24
C VAL A 34 -8.04 0.53 -7.28
N MET A 35 -7.46 0.81 -8.45
CA MET A 35 -6.43 1.83 -8.61
C MET A 35 -6.97 3.26 -8.35
N THR A 36 -8.18 3.55 -8.82
CA THR A 36 -8.85 4.83 -8.52
C THR A 36 -9.05 5.00 -7.02
N ARG A 37 -9.54 3.96 -6.33
CA ARG A 37 -9.74 4.02 -4.88
C ARG A 37 -8.42 4.14 -4.12
N GLN A 38 -7.37 3.41 -4.52
CA GLN A 38 -6.05 3.54 -3.91
C GLN A 38 -5.55 5.00 -3.97
N ARG A 39 -5.66 5.64 -5.13
CA ARG A 39 -5.23 7.03 -5.30
C ARG A 39 -6.01 7.99 -4.40
N GLN A 40 -7.34 7.91 -4.42
CA GLN A 40 -8.22 8.69 -3.55
C GLN A 40 -7.88 8.52 -2.08
N LEU A 41 -7.60 7.27 -1.65
CA LEU A 41 -7.18 7.00 -0.28
C LEU A 41 -5.83 7.67 0.00
N VAL A 42 -4.81 7.50 -0.83
CA VAL A 42 -3.49 8.13 -0.60
C VAL A 42 -3.59 9.67 -0.51
N GLU A 43 -4.46 10.29 -1.31
CA GLU A 43 -4.68 11.75 -1.30
C GLU A 43 -5.45 12.24 -0.06
N SER A 44 -6.43 11.46 0.43
CA SER A 44 -7.32 11.87 1.53
C SER A 44 -6.92 11.33 2.91
N LEU A 45 -5.98 10.39 2.98
CA LEU A 45 -5.63 9.70 4.22
C LEU A 45 -4.90 10.64 5.19
N THR A 46 -5.50 10.80 6.36
CA THR A 46 -4.83 11.38 7.52
C THR A 46 -4.24 10.25 8.35
N LEU A 47 -2.92 10.27 8.50
CA LEU A 47 -2.17 9.29 9.27
C LEU A 47 -1.61 9.91 10.55
N PRO A 48 -1.40 9.12 11.62
CA PRO A 48 -0.63 9.58 12.76
C PRO A 48 0.78 9.97 12.31
N ALA A 49 1.29 11.09 12.79
CA ALA A 49 2.63 11.56 12.44
C ALA A 49 3.68 10.58 12.98
N LEU A 50 4.71 10.33 12.17
CA LEU A 50 5.88 9.56 12.57
C LEU A 50 7.09 10.48 12.76
N ASP A 51 8.02 10.05 13.59
CA ASP A 51 9.30 10.74 13.75
C ASP A 51 10.30 10.30 12.67
N TYR A 52 10.35 11.06 11.58
CA TYR A 52 11.30 10.85 10.49
C TYR A 52 12.72 11.35 10.81
N SER A 53 12.93 12.05 11.94
CA SER A 53 14.25 12.54 12.34
C SER A 53 15.19 11.42 12.80
N ALA A 54 14.63 10.28 13.19
CA ALA A 54 15.37 9.07 13.57
C ALA A 54 16.01 8.33 12.37
N ILE A 55 15.75 8.76 11.13
CA ILE A 55 16.34 8.15 9.93
C ILE A 55 17.80 8.59 9.79
N ASP A 56 18.68 7.59 9.75
CA ASP A 56 20.09 7.77 9.45
C ASP A 56 20.30 7.88 7.93
N ARG A 57 20.71 9.07 7.49
CA ARG A 57 20.93 9.37 6.06
C ARG A 57 22.10 8.59 5.46
N ASP A 58 23.11 8.24 6.25
CA ASP A 58 24.26 7.47 5.77
C ASP A 58 23.86 6.01 5.59
N ARG A 59 23.04 5.45 6.49
CA ARG A 59 22.42 4.13 6.29
C ARG A 59 21.49 4.12 5.08
N LEU A 60 20.69 5.18 4.87
CA LEU A 60 19.84 5.31 3.70
C LEU A 60 20.69 5.29 2.40
N ARG A 61 21.77 6.08 2.33
CA ARG A 61 22.71 6.06 1.18
C ARG A 61 23.36 4.69 0.98
N ALA A 62 23.67 3.98 2.06
CA ALA A 62 24.19 2.62 2.00
C ALA A 62 23.17 1.60 1.46
N GLY A 63 21.88 1.96 1.39
CA GLY A 63 20.79 1.12 0.88
C GLY A 63 19.86 0.56 1.95
N VAL A 64 19.91 1.05 3.19
CA VAL A 64 18.98 0.62 4.23
C VAL A 64 17.65 1.36 4.04
N PRO A 65 16.55 0.67 3.67
CA PRO A 65 15.26 1.33 3.42
C PRO A 65 14.65 1.85 4.74
N ILE A 66 13.76 2.84 4.63
CA ILE A 66 13.16 3.55 5.76
C ILE A 66 12.43 2.60 6.72
N LEU A 67 11.70 1.61 6.19
CA LEU A 67 10.99 0.58 6.98
C LEU A 67 11.90 -0.19 7.94
N ARG A 68 13.22 -0.20 7.68
CA ARG A 68 14.23 -0.85 8.55
C ARG A 68 14.85 0.08 9.58
N GLN A 69 14.59 1.37 9.47
CA GLN A 69 15.14 2.39 10.36
C GLN A 69 14.07 2.86 11.35
N ILE A 70 12.81 2.98 10.91
CA ILE A 70 11.67 3.38 11.73
C ILE A 70 10.45 2.50 11.44
N PRO A 71 9.53 2.30 12.42
CA PRO A 71 8.26 1.63 12.18
C PRO A 71 7.37 2.51 11.31
N LEU A 72 7.14 2.11 10.06
CA LEU A 72 6.23 2.84 9.15
C LEU A 72 4.75 2.52 9.36
N PHE A 73 4.47 1.51 10.18
CA PHE A 73 3.14 1.14 10.59
C PHE A 73 2.96 1.44 12.08
N SER A 74 1.87 2.12 12.41
CA SER A 74 1.48 2.47 13.77
C SER A 74 0.19 1.72 14.16
N PRO A 75 0.03 1.34 15.43
CA PRO A 75 -1.22 0.76 15.93
C PRO A 75 -2.45 1.67 15.74
N GLU A 76 -2.25 2.97 15.55
CA GLU A 76 -3.29 3.96 15.31
C GLU A 76 -3.63 4.12 13.82
N ASP A 77 -2.90 3.46 12.92
CA ASP A 77 -3.19 3.50 11.48
C ASP A 77 -4.61 2.96 11.20
N PRO A 78 -5.37 3.60 10.29
CA PRO A 78 -6.75 3.22 9.98
C PRO A 78 -6.83 2.04 9.00
N LEU A 79 -6.07 0.97 9.25
CA LEU A 79 -5.90 -0.17 8.34
C LEU A 79 -7.21 -0.85 7.99
N GLU A 80 -8.10 -1.02 8.96
CA GLU A 80 -9.41 -1.63 8.77
C GLU A 80 -10.28 -0.78 7.84
N LYS A 81 -10.25 0.55 7.99
CA LYS A 81 -11.00 1.48 7.13
C LYS A 81 -10.48 1.43 5.70
N ILE A 82 -9.16 1.40 5.52
CA ILE A 82 -8.52 1.29 4.20
C ILE A 82 -8.90 -0.03 3.54
N ALA A 83 -8.76 -1.14 4.27
CA ALA A 83 -9.06 -2.48 3.74
C ALA A 83 -10.53 -2.64 3.37
N LEU A 84 -11.46 -2.16 4.20
CA LEU A 84 -12.89 -2.20 3.87
C LEU A 84 -13.20 -1.39 2.61
N SER A 85 -12.62 -0.19 2.47
CA SER A 85 -12.79 0.65 1.29
C SER A 85 -12.24 0.01 0.02
N LEU A 86 -11.09 -0.65 0.11
CA LEU A 86 -10.49 -1.38 -1.00
C LEU A 86 -11.26 -2.65 -1.34
N ALA A 87 -11.82 -3.35 -0.36
CA ALA A 87 -12.68 -4.51 -0.60
C ALA A 87 -13.92 -4.12 -1.44
N GLU A 88 -14.51 -2.95 -1.22
CA GLU A 88 -15.61 -2.46 -2.06
C GLU A 88 -15.18 -2.25 -3.51
N ALA A 89 -14.02 -1.61 -3.72
CA ALA A 89 -13.46 -1.39 -5.05
C ALA A 89 -13.10 -2.72 -5.75
N VAL A 90 -12.60 -3.71 -5.01
CA VAL A 90 -12.36 -5.06 -5.54
C VAL A 90 -13.67 -5.72 -5.98
N ARG A 91 -14.77 -5.57 -5.22
CA ARG A 91 -16.08 -6.11 -5.65
C ARG A 91 -16.59 -5.49 -6.95
N GLU A 92 -16.41 -4.17 -7.08
CA GLU A 92 -16.83 -3.43 -8.26
C GLU A 92 -16.08 -3.91 -9.51
N GLY A 93 -14.75 -4.04 -9.42
CA GLY A 93 -13.91 -4.42 -10.57
C GLY A 93 -13.80 -5.92 -10.80
N MET A 94 -13.96 -6.74 -9.76
CA MET A 94 -13.70 -8.19 -9.79
C MET A 94 -14.87 -8.99 -9.17
N PRO A 95 -16.03 -9.10 -9.86
CA PRO A 95 -17.23 -9.74 -9.31
C PRO A 95 -17.03 -11.18 -8.83
N LYS A 96 -16.06 -11.91 -9.40
CA LYS A 96 -15.70 -13.27 -8.99
C LYS A 96 -15.13 -13.35 -7.57
N LEU A 97 -14.64 -12.24 -7.03
CA LEU A 97 -14.08 -12.16 -5.68
C LEU A 97 -15.09 -11.66 -4.64
N THR A 98 -16.32 -11.32 -5.05
CA THR A 98 -17.30 -10.67 -4.18
C THR A 98 -17.60 -11.43 -2.90
N GLN A 99 -17.91 -12.73 -3.00
CA GLN A 99 -18.22 -13.55 -1.84
C GLN A 99 -17.08 -13.56 -0.81
N GLU A 100 -15.83 -13.67 -1.29
CA GLU A 100 -14.66 -13.68 -0.42
C GLU A 100 -14.37 -12.30 0.16
N MET A 101 -14.56 -11.22 -0.61
CA MET A 101 -14.45 -9.84 -0.11
C MET A 101 -15.50 -9.54 0.96
N ASP A 102 -16.72 -10.04 0.83
CA ASP A 102 -17.78 -9.88 1.84
C ASP A 102 -17.45 -10.63 3.12
N ARG A 103 -16.94 -11.87 2.99
CA ARG A 103 -16.46 -12.66 4.12
C ARG A 103 -15.33 -11.95 4.86
N LEU A 104 -14.32 -11.47 4.14
CA LEU A 104 -13.20 -10.73 4.73
C LEU A 104 -13.66 -9.43 5.38
N SER A 105 -14.54 -8.68 4.72
CA SER A 105 -15.11 -7.44 5.25
C SER A 105 -15.84 -7.69 6.58
N ALA A 106 -16.63 -8.76 6.66
CA ALA A 106 -17.32 -9.13 7.90
C ALA A 106 -16.35 -9.52 9.03
N LEU A 107 -15.26 -10.23 8.71
CA LEU A 107 -14.22 -10.58 9.69
C LEU A 107 -13.47 -9.36 10.22
N ILE A 108 -13.15 -8.41 9.33
CA ILE A 108 -12.47 -7.15 9.67
C ILE A 108 -13.40 -6.27 10.53
N ALA A 109 -14.64 -6.04 10.07
CA ALA A 109 -15.61 -5.24 10.80
C ALA A 109 -15.98 -5.85 12.16
N GLY A 110 -15.99 -7.18 12.26
CA GLY A 110 -16.22 -7.91 13.49
C GLY A 110 -15.00 -8.04 14.40
N GLY A 111 -13.85 -7.45 14.05
CA GLY A 111 -12.60 -7.49 14.82
C GLY A 111 -11.95 -8.88 14.93
N LYS A 112 -12.41 -9.85 14.13
CA LYS A 112 -11.88 -11.23 14.09
C LYS A 112 -10.64 -11.35 13.22
N LEU A 113 -10.47 -10.44 12.27
CA LEU A 113 -9.27 -10.29 11.47
C LEU A 113 -8.75 -8.87 11.70
N ARG A 114 -7.70 -8.73 12.51
CA ARG A 114 -7.05 -7.45 12.73
C ARG A 114 -5.79 -7.37 11.90
N LEU A 115 -5.76 -6.40 11.00
CA LEU A 115 -4.63 -6.20 10.10
C LEU A 115 -3.36 -5.78 10.87
N LYS A 116 -3.54 -5.19 12.05
CA LYS A 116 -2.49 -4.76 12.97
C LYS A 116 -1.69 -5.93 13.54
N ASP A 117 -2.33 -7.06 13.80
CA ASP A 117 -1.67 -8.26 14.35
C ASP A 117 -0.60 -8.80 13.35
N SER A 118 -0.80 -8.59 12.05
CA SER A 118 0.19 -8.97 11.00
C SER A 118 1.43 -8.07 10.98
N LEU A 119 1.35 -6.86 11.53
CA LEU A 119 2.45 -5.89 11.57
C LEU A 119 3.34 -6.11 12.79
N GLU A 120 2.76 -6.51 13.91
CA GLU A 120 3.49 -6.87 15.14
C GLU A 120 4.37 -8.12 14.95
N ALA A 121 4.06 -8.94 13.94
CA ALA A 121 4.87 -10.10 13.55
C ALA A 121 6.11 -9.75 12.70
N LEU A 122 6.27 -8.50 12.25
CA LEU A 122 7.49 -8.07 11.55
C LEU A 122 8.63 -7.93 12.57
N PRO A 123 9.77 -8.61 12.37
CA PRO A 123 10.92 -8.47 13.25
C PRO A 123 11.32 -7.01 13.40
N ALA A 124 11.32 -6.50 14.62
CA ALA A 124 11.95 -5.22 14.95
C ALA A 124 13.40 -5.28 14.46
N GLY A 125 13.78 -4.31 13.62
CA GLY A 125 15.07 -4.31 12.93
C GLY A 125 16.25 -4.42 13.88
N GLY A 126 16.81 -5.62 14.01
CA GLY A 126 18.09 -5.89 14.63
C GLY A 126 19.10 -6.33 13.57
N ASP A 127 20.29 -5.72 13.60
CA ASP A 127 21.44 -6.12 12.77
C ASP A 127 21.77 -7.59 13.05
N GLY A 128 21.40 -8.48 12.13
CA GLY A 128 21.81 -9.89 12.15
C GLY A 128 20.70 -10.92 11.89
N ALA A 129 19.42 -10.53 11.89
CA ALA A 129 18.34 -11.45 11.55
C ALA A 129 18.09 -11.47 10.03
N THR A 130 18.13 -12.67 9.45
CA THR A 130 17.75 -12.96 8.05
C THR A 130 16.50 -12.21 7.63
N GLN A 131 16.58 -11.56 6.46
CA GLN A 131 15.67 -10.53 6.00
C GLN A 131 14.22 -11.02 5.85
N PRO A 132 13.24 -10.42 6.55
CA PRO A 132 11.85 -10.58 6.16
C PRO A 132 11.57 -9.65 4.97
N ARG A 133 11.33 -10.18 3.77
CA ARG A 133 10.83 -9.34 2.66
C ARG A 133 9.43 -8.85 3.04
N ALA A 134 8.91 -7.78 2.45
CA ALA A 134 7.45 -7.57 2.45
C ALA A 134 6.72 -8.76 1.81
N ASN A 135 7.41 -9.58 1.00
CA ASN A 135 6.95 -10.91 0.60
C ASN A 135 6.82 -11.93 1.74
N ASP A 136 7.37 -11.70 2.93
CA ASP A 136 7.11 -12.54 4.12
C ASP A 136 5.79 -12.13 4.80
N LEU A 137 5.23 -10.95 4.44
CA LEU A 137 3.82 -10.60 4.67
C LEU A 137 2.89 -11.25 3.63
N ALA A 138 3.44 -11.98 2.64
CA ALA A 138 2.64 -12.79 1.74
C ALA A 138 2.24 -14.08 2.47
N PHE A 139 1.21 -13.94 3.30
CA PHE A 139 0.30 -15.03 3.60
C PHE A 139 0.01 -15.79 2.28
N SER A 140 -0.09 -17.13 2.33
CA SER A 140 -0.51 -18.04 1.24
C SER A 140 -1.33 -17.33 0.15
N PRO A 141 -1.10 -17.55 -1.18
CA PRO A 141 -1.82 -16.86 -2.25
C PRO A 141 -3.33 -16.98 -2.04
N SER A 142 -3.91 -15.96 -1.44
CA SER A 142 -5.26 -15.93 -0.92
C SER A 142 -5.80 -14.52 -1.08
N ASN A 143 -7.12 -14.42 -1.15
CA ASN A 143 -7.80 -13.13 -1.27
C ASN A 143 -7.51 -12.21 -0.07
N ALA A 144 -7.15 -12.78 1.09
CA ALA A 144 -6.71 -12.01 2.26
C ALA A 144 -5.35 -11.33 2.02
N SER A 145 -4.37 -12.08 1.48
CA SER A 145 -3.05 -11.54 1.13
C SER A 145 -3.13 -10.48 0.03
N PHE A 146 -4.03 -10.68 -0.94
CA PHE A 146 -4.31 -9.69 -1.97
C PHE A 146 -4.90 -8.40 -1.37
N LEU A 147 -5.93 -8.49 -0.53
CA LEU A 147 -6.50 -7.31 0.12
C LEU A 147 -5.48 -6.61 1.03
N TRP A 148 -4.63 -7.39 1.70
CA TRP A 148 -3.56 -6.86 2.53
C TRP A 148 -2.51 -6.11 1.73
N SER A 149 -2.05 -6.65 0.59
CA SER A 149 -1.06 -5.95 -0.25
C SER A 149 -1.60 -4.63 -0.79
N LEU A 150 -2.89 -4.58 -1.17
CA LEU A 150 -3.54 -3.33 -1.58
C LEU A 150 -3.58 -2.30 -0.44
N THR A 151 -3.86 -2.77 0.79
CA THR A 151 -3.94 -1.92 1.98
C THR A 151 -2.58 -1.37 2.38
N ALA A 152 -1.56 -2.24 2.43
CA ALA A 152 -0.19 -1.85 2.75
C ALA A 152 0.36 -0.86 1.71
N ARG A 153 0.06 -1.05 0.43
CA ARG A 153 0.48 -0.12 -0.64
C ARG A 153 -0.01 1.30 -0.41
N VAL A 154 -1.29 1.48 -0.07
CA VAL A 154 -1.87 2.81 0.21
C VAL A 154 -1.15 3.48 1.38
N LEU A 155 -0.92 2.74 2.46
CA LEU A 155 -0.23 3.29 3.63
C LEU A 155 1.22 3.65 3.30
N LEU A 156 1.97 2.73 2.70
CA LEU A 156 3.38 2.92 2.37
C LEU A 156 3.60 4.03 1.35
N GLU A 157 2.68 4.22 0.40
CA GLU A 157 2.75 5.36 -0.53
C GLU A 157 2.56 6.69 0.22
N ARG A 158 1.59 6.76 1.16
CA ARG A 158 1.39 7.95 1.98
C ARG A 158 2.61 8.24 2.87
N ARG A 159 3.16 7.22 3.53
CA ARG A 159 4.40 7.31 4.31
C ARG A 159 5.59 7.72 3.46
N GLY A 160 5.67 7.25 2.21
CA GLY A 160 6.69 7.67 1.26
C GLY A 160 6.65 9.16 0.96
N ARG A 161 5.45 9.74 0.79
CA ARG A 161 5.27 11.20 0.60
C ARG A 161 5.69 11.99 1.83
N GLU A 162 5.34 11.54 3.03
CA GLU A 162 5.76 12.15 4.30
C GLU A 162 7.28 12.09 4.48
N ALA A 163 7.89 10.93 4.22
CA ALA A 163 9.33 10.75 4.29
C ALA A 163 10.08 11.65 3.29
N ALA A 164 9.60 11.73 2.04
CA ALA A 164 10.18 12.61 1.03
C ALA A 164 10.10 14.09 1.45
N GLN A 165 8.99 14.50 2.08
CA GLN A 165 8.83 15.85 2.62
C GLN A 165 9.80 16.12 3.79
N ALA A 166 9.97 15.15 4.69
CA ALA A 166 10.82 15.30 5.88
C ALA A 166 12.32 15.25 5.55
N LEU A 167 12.74 14.36 4.64
CA LEU A 167 14.14 14.14 4.29
C LEU A 167 14.64 15.13 3.22
N GLY A 168 13.73 15.75 2.47
CA GLY A 168 14.07 16.49 1.27
C GLY A 168 14.72 15.60 0.21
N PRO A 169 15.41 16.18 -0.78
CA PRO A 169 16.14 15.41 -1.78
C PRO A 169 17.23 14.52 -1.16
N PHE A 170 17.32 13.28 -1.63
CA PHE A 170 18.40 12.35 -1.32
C PHE A 170 18.71 11.47 -2.52
N ASP A 171 19.98 11.08 -2.66
CA ASP A 171 20.39 10.17 -3.72
C ASP A 171 20.00 8.74 -3.35
N TRP A 172 19.29 8.08 -4.27
CA TRP A 172 18.91 6.68 -4.14
C TRP A 172 19.16 5.94 -5.44
N GLU A 173 20.25 5.18 -5.45
CA GLU A 173 20.74 4.45 -6.63
C GLU A 173 20.47 2.95 -6.53
N LYS A 174 19.59 2.52 -5.61
CA LYS A 174 19.27 1.11 -5.43
C LYS A 174 18.09 0.73 -6.33
N GLY A 175 18.12 -0.47 -6.89
CA GLY A 175 17.06 -1.01 -7.75
C GLY A 175 15.76 -1.42 -7.02
N TYR A 176 15.60 -1.05 -5.75
CA TYR A 176 14.43 -1.32 -4.92
C TYR A 176 13.96 -0.05 -4.22
N CYS A 177 12.73 -0.02 -3.71
CA CYS A 177 12.08 1.13 -3.11
C CYS A 177 12.82 1.62 -1.84
N PRO A 178 13.12 2.94 -1.70
CA PRO A 178 13.75 3.49 -0.49
C PRO A 178 12.87 3.40 0.76
N VAL A 179 11.55 3.29 0.59
CA VAL A 179 10.60 3.27 1.71
C VAL A 179 10.50 1.88 2.29
N CYS A 180 10.10 0.89 1.49
CA CYS A 180 9.80 -0.47 1.96
C CYS A 180 10.88 -1.51 1.64
N GLY A 181 11.86 -1.21 0.79
CA GLY A 181 12.91 -2.15 0.40
C GLY A 181 12.50 -3.16 -0.68
N GLU A 182 11.29 -3.06 -1.23
CA GLU A 182 10.79 -3.99 -2.26
C GLU A 182 11.19 -3.59 -3.68
N PHE A 183 11.32 -4.60 -4.55
CA PHE A 183 11.54 -4.36 -5.97
C PHE A 183 10.27 -3.82 -6.65
N PRO A 184 10.40 -3.00 -7.70
CA PRO A 184 9.25 -2.58 -8.50
C PRO A 184 8.45 -3.79 -9.03
N SER A 185 7.13 -3.76 -8.84
CA SER A 185 6.16 -4.79 -9.24
C SER A 185 5.00 -4.20 -10.03
#